data_AF-A0A2G8KLE9-F1
#
_entry.id   AF-A0A2G8KLE9-F1
#
_cell.length_a   1.000
_cell.length_b   1.000
_cell.length_c   1.000
_cell.angle_alpha   90.00
_cell.angle_beta   90.00
_cell.angle_gamma   90.00
#
_symmetry.space_group_name_H-M   'P 1'
#
loop_
_entity.id
_entity.type
_entity.pdbx_description
1 polymer ?
#
loop_
_entity_poly.entity_id
_entity_poly.type
_entity_poly.pdbx_seq_one_letter_code
_entity_poly.pdbx_strand_id
1 'polypeptide(L)'
;MASPDNLLVGNDRQICLRFLQIEPHILMRFKNANLIDSDVAEEVKNIQQNKNNTDAVEFLLGKLHVDNGANNSSAEEIFSKFKNCLTESGYENHKDLADHLEGLKPLPALSPHHQQFNRILQDVHPELVEYLRPSNFLVFLTTIISKADIDSILAQEKNEGAPSAAFKMLLLLQRTGSNWQAPFVRACEENEYTELAKALKLSLPPEGSSGKLP
;
A
#
# COMPACT_ATOMS: atom_id res chain seq x y z
N MET A 1 -37.93 0.60 -3.27
CA MET A 1 -37.40 0.04 -2.01
C MET A 1 -35.92 -0.22 -2.24
N ALA A 2 -35.05 0.63 -1.70
CA ALA A 2 -33.61 0.50 -1.84
C ALA A 2 -33.07 -0.36 -0.68
N SER A 3 -32.21 -1.33 -0.98
CA SER A 3 -31.53 -2.15 0.03
C SER A 3 -30.65 -1.27 0.94
N PRO A 4 -30.57 -1.55 2.24
CA PRO A 4 -29.80 -0.78 3.20
C PRO A 4 -28.27 -1.07 3.21
N ASP A 5 -27.70 -1.66 2.16
CA ASP A 5 -26.49 -2.47 2.31
C ASP A 5 -25.30 -2.01 1.43
N ASN A 6 -24.42 -1.16 1.98
CA ASN A 6 -22.94 -1.13 1.85
C ASN A 6 -22.37 0.27 2.21
N LEU A 7 -21.53 0.38 3.26
CA LEU A 7 -20.77 1.60 3.63
C LEU A 7 -19.91 2.16 2.50
N LEU A 8 -19.45 1.28 1.61
CA LEU A 8 -18.54 1.57 0.50
C LEU A 8 -19.11 0.88 -0.74
N VAL A 9 -20.08 1.51 -1.40
CA VAL A 9 -20.65 0.99 -2.67
C VAL A 9 -19.89 1.56 -3.85
N GLY A 10 -19.65 0.73 -4.87
CA GLY A 10 -19.15 1.20 -6.16
C GLY A 10 -17.71 1.72 -6.10
N ASN A 11 -17.53 3.03 -6.36
CA ASN A 11 -16.22 3.63 -6.60
C ASN A 11 -15.34 3.64 -5.34
N ASP A 12 -15.93 3.87 -4.16
CA ASP A 12 -15.17 4.02 -2.91
C ASP A 12 -14.54 2.70 -2.46
N ARG A 13 -15.21 1.57 -2.70
CA ARG A 13 -14.64 0.23 -2.46
C ARG A 13 -13.45 -0.02 -3.38
N GLN A 14 -13.58 0.31 -4.66
CA GLN A 14 -12.50 0.16 -5.64
C GLN A 14 -11.31 1.05 -5.29
N ILE A 15 -11.57 2.25 -4.77
CA ILE A 15 -10.56 3.15 -4.25
C ILE A 15 -9.86 2.52 -3.04
N CYS A 16 -10.59 2.03 -2.03
CA CYS A 16 -9.97 1.37 -0.87
C CYS A 16 -9.12 0.16 -1.29
N LEU A 17 -9.59 -0.70 -2.20
CA LEU A 17 -8.82 -1.84 -2.72
C LEU A 17 -7.49 -1.43 -3.38
N ARG A 18 -7.46 -0.24 -3.99
CA ARG A 18 -6.27 0.28 -4.67
C ARG A 18 -5.31 0.99 -3.73
N PHE A 19 -5.84 1.75 -2.76
CA PHE A 19 -5.08 2.74 -2.00
C PHE A 19 -4.88 2.40 -0.52
N LEU A 20 -5.69 1.51 0.06
CA LEU A 20 -5.51 1.10 1.46
C LEU A 20 -4.36 0.08 1.58
N GLN A 21 -3.36 0.41 2.39
CA GLN A 21 -2.30 -0.52 2.76
C GLN A 21 -2.54 -1.04 4.16
N ILE A 22 -2.62 -2.36 4.32
CA ILE A 22 -2.88 -2.98 5.61
C ILE A 22 -1.56 -3.12 6.34
N GLU A 23 -1.28 -2.16 7.18
CA GLU A 23 -0.10 -2.17 8.03
C GLU A 23 -0.47 -2.63 9.46
N PRO A 24 0.48 -3.18 10.24
CA PRO A 24 0.19 -3.64 11.60
C PRO A 24 -0.46 -2.58 12.49
N HIS A 25 -0.04 -1.31 12.34
CA HIS A 25 -0.56 -0.19 13.13
C HIS A 25 -2.02 0.16 12.76
N ILE A 26 -2.41 0.10 11.48
CA ILE A 26 -3.78 0.44 11.08
C ILE A 26 -4.74 -0.66 11.52
N LEU A 27 -4.33 -1.93 11.48
CA LEU A 27 -5.11 -3.04 12.06
C LEU A 27 -5.29 -2.89 13.56
N MET A 28 -4.25 -2.50 14.29
CA MET A 28 -4.39 -2.21 15.72
C MET A 28 -5.37 -1.06 15.98
N ARG A 29 -5.35 -0.01 15.14
CA ARG A 29 -6.31 1.08 15.25
C ARG A 29 -7.74 0.64 14.98
N PHE A 30 -7.97 -0.14 13.92
CA PHE A 30 -9.29 -0.69 13.63
C PHE A 30 -9.81 -1.55 14.78
N LYS A 31 -8.94 -2.36 15.39
CA LYS A 31 -9.30 -3.13 16.59
C LYS A 31 -9.64 -2.24 17.78
N ASN A 32 -8.81 -1.24 18.08
CA ASN A 32 -9.03 -0.32 19.20
C ASN A 32 -10.29 0.55 19.03
N ALA A 33 -10.67 0.84 17.78
CA ALA A 33 -11.91 1.53 17.45
C ALA A 33 -13.15 0.60 17.44
N ASN A 34 -12.98 -0.68 17.76
CA ASN A 34 -14.01 -1.72 17.69
C ASN A 34 -14.64 -1.84 16.29
N LEU A 35 -13.85 -1.64 15.23
CA LEU A 35 -14.27 -1.85 13.84
C LEU A 35 -14.14 -3.32 13.41
N ILE A 36 -13.19 -4.03 14.03
CA ILE A 36 -12.93 -5.45 13.83
C ILE A 36 -12.55 -6.07 15.17
N ASP A 37 -12.86 -7.35 15.35
CA ASP A 37 -12.38 -8.13 16.49
C ASP A 37 -10.96 -8.68 16.25
N SER A 38 -10.43 -9.43 17.23
CA SER A 38 -9.10 -10.01 17.12
C SER A 38 -9.00 -11.12 16.07
N ASP A 39 -10.09 -11.86 15.85
CA ASP A 39 -10.13 -12.99 14.91
C ASP A 39 -10.10 -12.47 13.47
N VAL A 40 -10.87 -11.42 13.17
CA VAL A 40 -10.85 -10.71 11.89
C VAL A 40 -9.48 -10.07 11.66
N ALA A 41 -8.88 -9.44 12.68
CA ALA A 41 -7.56 -8.83 12.54
C ALA A 41 -6.46 -9.88 12.25
N GLU A 42 -6.55 -11.06 12.87
CA GLU A 42 -5.63 -12.17 12.62
C GLU A 42 -5.83 -12.76 11.21
N GLU A 43 -7.08 -12.95 10.79
CA GLU A 43 -7.37 -13.47 9.46
C GLU A 43 -6.98 -12.48 8.35
N VAL A 44 -7.14 -11.18 8.57
CA VAL A 44 -6.65 -10.16 7.64
C VAL A 44 -5.12 -10.25 7.48
N LYS A 45 -4.38 -10.43 8.57
CA LYS A 45 -2.91 -10.65 8.51
C LYS A 45 -2.59 -11.95 7.78
N ASN A 46 -3.32 -13.01 8.06
CA ASN A 46 -3.15 -14.32 7.44
C ASN A 46 -3.35 -14.25 5.92
N ILE A 47 -4.42 -13.58 5.47
CA ILE A 47 -4.69 -13.34 4.04
C ILE A 47 -3.59 -12.48 3.42
N GLN A 48 -3.17 -11.42 4.09
CA GLN A 48 -2.10 -10.55 3.58
C GLN A 48 -0.78 -11.30 3.42
N GLN A 49 -0.44 -12.17 4.37
CA GLN A 49 0.81 -12.94 4.36
C GLN A 49 0.81 -14.07 3.34
N ASN A 50 -0.34 -14.73 3.13
CA ASN A 50 -0.46 -15.91 2.27
C ASN A 50 -0.97 -15.62 0.86
N LYS A 51 -1.61 -14.46 0.64
CA LYS A 51 -2.13 -14.03 -0.66
C LYS A 51 -1.51 -12.70 -1.07
N ASN A 52 -2.21 -11.59 -0.85
CA ASN A 52 -1.76 -10.25 -1.19
C ASN A 52 -2.57 -9.20 -0.40
N ASN A 53 -2.10 -7.95 -0.39
CA ASN A 53 -2.77 -6.85 0.31
C ASN A 53 -4.20 -6.56 -0.23
N THR A 54 -4.43 -6.72 -1.53
CA THR A 54 -5.74 -6.41 -2.14
C THR A 54 -6.81 -7.36 -1.61
N ASP A 55 -6.51 -8.66 -1.56
CA ASP A 55 -7.42 -9.69 -1.01
C ASP A 55 -7.68 -9.45 0.48
N ALA A 56 -6.64 -9.02 1.22
CA ALA A 56 -6.76 -8.69 2.65
C ALA A 56 -7.66 -7.47 2.88
N VAL A 57 -7.54 -6.43 2.04
CA VAL A 57 -8.44 -5.26 2.05
C VAL A 57 -9.85 -5.68 1.68
N GLU A 58 -10.02 -6.51 0.66
CA GLU A 58 -11.35 -6.99 0.26
C GLU A 58 -12.06 -7.72 1.41
N PHE A 59 -11.34 -8.61 2.09
CA PHE A 59 -11.86 -9.32 3.26
C PHE A 59 -12.18 -8.35 4.41
N LEU A 60 -11.26 -7.44 4.74
CA LEU A 60 -11.46 -6.42 5.77
C LEU A 60 -12.74 -5.60 5.51
N LEU A 61 -12.89 -5.05 4.30
CA LEU A 61 -14.05 -4.26 3.92
C LEU A 61 -15.35 -5.07 3.94
N GLY A 62 -15.28 -6.37 3.66
CA GLY A 62 -16.40 -7.29 3.82
C GLY A 62 -16.79 -7.54 5.27
N LYS A 63 -15.86 -7.41 6.22
CA LYS A 63 -16.08 -7.62 7.66
C LYS A 63 -16.48 -6.37 8.42
N LEU A 64 -16.20 -5.18 7.89
CA LEU A 64 -16.68 -3.90 8.44
C LEU A 64 -18.22 -3.76 8.46
N HIS A 65 -18.98 -4.77 8.02
CA HIS A 65 -20.45 -4.78 7.93
C HIS A 65 -21.19 -5.72 8.89
N VAL A 66 -20.51 -6.65 9.56
CA VAL A 66 -21.21 -7.89 9.97
C VAL A 66 -21.74 -7.89 11.41
N ASP A 67 -21.43 -6.89 12.25
CA ASP A 67 -21.86 -6.91 13.66
C ASP A 67 -23.09 -6.03 13.99
N ASN A 68 -24.03 -5.91 13.04
CA ASN A 68 -25.36 -5.29 13.25
C ASN A 68 -26.28 -6.09 14.20
N GLY A 69 -25.78 -7.13 14.86
CA GLY A 69 -26.55 -8.00 15.76
C GLY A 69 -26.44 -7.67 17.25
N ALA A 70 -25.43 -6.89 17.69
CA ALA A 70 -25.14 -6.74 19.12
C ALA A 70 -24.96 -5.28 19.59
N ASN A 71 -24.55 -4.36 18.72
CA ASN A 71 -24.37 -2.95 19.07
C ASN A 71 -25.02 -2.07 18.00
N ASN A 72 -25.85 -1.12 18.43
CA ASN A 72 -26.64 -0.18 17.60
C ASN A 72 -25.78 0.84 16.83
N SER A 73 -24.58 0.48 16.35
CA SER A 73 -23.77 1.39 15.55
C SER A 73 -24.33 1.47 14.13
N SER A 74 -24.76 2.67 13.73
CA SER A 74 -25.21 2.91 12.36
C SER A 74 -24.05 2.75 11.37
N ALA A 75 -24.38 2.45 10.12
CA ALA A 75 -23.39 2.40 9.04
C ALA A 75 -22.53 3.68 8.96
N GLU A 76 -23.12 4.83 9.24
CA GLU A 76 -22.44 6.13 9.31
C GLU A 76 -21.42 6.20 10.46
N GLU A 77 -21.72 5.61 11.62
CA GLU A 77 -20.81 5.57 12.76
C GLU A 77 -19.59 4.70 12.45
N ILE A 78 -19.81 3.53 11.84
CA ILE A 78 -18.72 2.64 11.40
C ILE A 78 -17.85 3.35 10.36
N PHE A 79 -18.47 4.04 9.40
CA PHE A 79 -17.74 4.76 8.35
C PHE A 79 -16.92 5.91 8.93
N SER A 80 -17.49 6.65 9.88
CA SER A 80 -16.80 7.71 10.62
C SER A 80 -15.59 7.17 11.39
N LYS A 81 -15.78 6.07 12.14
CA LYS A 81 -14.68 5.38 12.86
C LYS A 81 -13.58 4.91 11.89
N PHE A 82 -13.97 4.32 10.75
CA PHE A 82 -13.04 3.86 9.73
C PHE A 82 -12.16 5.01 9.21
N LYS A 83 -12.78 6.13 8.82
CA LYS A 83 -12.05 7.33 8.38
C LYS A 83 -11.17 7.90 9.48
N ASN A 84 -11.65 7.98 10.72
CA ASN A 84 -10.85 8.47 11.85
C ASN A 84 -9.59 7.60 12.06
N CYS A 85 -9.73 6.28 11.96
CA CYS A 85 -8.58 5.37 12.02
C CYS A 85 -7.57 5.63 10.90
N LEU A 86 -8.03 5.91 9.67
CA LEU A 86 -7.16 6.27 8.55
C LEU A 86 -6.44 7.59 8.80
N THR A 87 -7.17 8.64 9.19
CA THR A 87 -6.63 9.98 9.50
C THR A 87 -5.61 9.95 10.63
N GLU A 88 -5.86 9.14 11.66
CA GLU A 88 -4.99 9.04 12.83
C GLU A 88 -3.83 8.04 12.66
N SER A 89 -3.81 7.27 11.55
CA SER A 89 -2.78 6.25 11.34
C SER A 89 -1.35 6.81 11.30
N GLY A 90 -1.21 8.11 11.00
CA GLY A 90 0.07 8.79 10.88
C GLY A 90 0.70 8.66 9.49
N TYR A 91 0.02 7.98 8.56
CA TYR A 91 0.48 7.82 7.18
C TYR A 91 -0.31 8.73 6.25
N GLU A 92 0.42 9.47 5.42
CA GLU A 92 -0.13 10.47 4.51
C GLU A 92 -1.13 9.85 3.53
N ASN A 93 -0.84 8.66 2.98
CA ASN A 93 -1.73 7.93 2.07
C ASN A 93 -3.08 7.54 2.72
N HIS A 94 -3.09 7.18 4.00
CA HIS A 94 -4.33 6.86 4.72
C HIS A 94 -5.14 8.13 4.98
N LYS A 95 -4.50 9.23 5.36
CA LYS A 95 -5.17 10.53 5.51
C LYS A 95 -5.72 11.03 4.17
N ASP A 96 -4.97 10.85 3.09
CA ASP A 96 -5.40 11.20 1.74
C ASP A 96 -6.61 10.39 1.27
N LEU A 97 -6.61 9.09 1.58
CA LEU A 97 -7.74 8.22 1.36
C LEU A 97 -8.95 8.66 2.20
N ALA A 98 -8.76 9.00 3.48
CA ALA A 98 -9.83 9.48 4.35
C ALA A 98 -10.47 10.77 3.83
N ASP A 99 -9.66 11.80 3.55
CA ASP A 99 -10.14 13.09 3.04
C ASP A 99 -10.85 12.93 1.67
N HIS A 100 -10.43 11.95 0.84
CA HIS A 100 -11.12 11.64 -0.40
C HIS A 100 -12.49 11.00 -0.19
N LEU A 101 -12.56 10.03 0.73
CA LEU A 101 -13.82 9.41 1.12
C LEU A 101 -14.80 10.40 1.77
N GLU A 102 -14.32 11.54 2.29
CA GLU A 102 -15.15 12.65 2.78
C GLU A 102 -15.56 13.64 1.69
N GLY A 103 -15.07 13.49 0.46
CA GLY A 103 -15.28 14.45 -0.61
C GLY A 103 -14.59 15.80 -0.39
N LEU A 104 -13.68 15.89 0.60
CA LEU A 104 -12.95 17.11 0.93
C LEU A 104 -11.86 17.42 -0.09
N LYS A 105 -11.30 16.37 -0.70
CA LYS A 105 -10.35 16.49 -1.81
C LYS A 105 -10.54 15.34 -2.81
N PRO A 106 -10.38 15.56 -4.12
CA PRO A 106 -10.04 14.42 -4.99
C PRO A 106 -8.79 13.76 -4.40
N LEU A 107 -8.67 12.42 -4.47
CA LEU A 107 -7.46 11.71 -4.07
C LEU A 107 -6.27 12.50 -4.63
N PRO A 108 -5.46 13.16 -3.79
CA PRO A 108 -4.35 13.94 -4.28
C PRO A 108 -3.42 12.98 -5.01
N ALA A 109 -2.82 13.50 -6.08
CA ALA A 109 -1.77 12.81 -6.79
C ALA A 109 -0.83 12.18 -5.77
N LEU A 110 -0.60 10.87 -5.95
CA LEU A 110 0.33 9.96 -5.26
C LEU A 110 1.35 10.67 -4.37
N SER A 111 1.75 10.11 -3.21
CA SER A 111 2.74 10.77 -2.36
C SER A 111 3.92 11.33 -3.19
N PRO A 112 4.54 12.47 -2.84
CA PRO A 112 5.64 13.02 -3.62
C PRO A 112 6.70 11.95 -3.96
N HIS A 113 6.94 11.00 -3.05
CA HIS A 113 7.78 9.81 -3.25
C HIS A 113 7.26 8.84 -4.32
N HIS A 114 5.95 8.58 -4.39
CA HIS A 114 5.33 7.74 -5.41
C HIS A 114 5.26 8.44 -6.78
N GLN A 115 4.91 9.73 -6.84
CA GLN A 115 5.04 10.49 -8.10
C GLN A 115 6.47 10.51 -8.61
N GLN A 116 7.42 10.69 -7.68
CA GLN A 116 8.83 10.65 -7.96
C GLN A 116 9.28 9.27 -8.42
N PHE A 117 8.84 8.19 -7.78
CA PHE A 117 9.11 6.83 -8.23
C PHE A 117 8.63 6.62 -9.66
N ASN A 118 7.44 7.13 -10.01
CA ASN A 118 6.93 7.08 -11.38
C ASN A 118 7.80 7.89 -12.34
N ARG A 119 8.27 9.08 -11.95
CA ARG A 119 9.18 9.89 -12.76
C ARG A 119 10.52 9.17 -12.96
N ILE A 120 11.08 8.58 -11.91
CA ILE A 120 12.29 7.77 -12.00
C ILE A 120 12.06 6.58 -12.94
N LEU A 121 10.93 5.88 -12.86
CA LEU A 121 10.62 4.80 -13.78
C LEU A 121 10.43 5.28 -15.23
N GLN A 122 9.92 6.50 -15.45
CA GLN A 122 9.82 7.12 -16.76
C GLN A 122 11.19 7.55 -17.31
N ASP A 123 12.04 8.13 -16.46
CA ASP A 123 13.34 8.70 -16.81
C ASP A 123 14.42 7.63 -16.97
N VAL A 124 14.34 6.56 -16.17
CA VAL A 124 15.36 5.49 -16.13
C VAL A 124 15.10 4.40 -17.21
N HIS A 125 14.03 4.56 -18.01
CA HIS A 125 13.74 3.80 -19.23
C HIS A 125 13.43 2.29 -19.01
N PRO A 126 12.66 1.62 -19.91
CA PRO A 126 12.42 0.17 -19.87
C PRO A 126 13.69 -0.70 -19.78
N GLU A 127 14.84 -0.16 -20.19
CA GLU A 127 16.14 -0.82 -20.11
C GLU A 127 16.50 -1.25 -18.68
N LEU A 128 16.15 -0.47 -17.66
CA LEU A 128 16.38 -0.85 -16.27
C LEU A 128 15.64 -2.14 -15.88
N VAL A 129 14.40 -2.29 -16.34
CA VAL A 129 13.56 -3.46 -16.07
C VAL A 129 14.18 -4.71 -16.68
N GLU A 130 14.87 -4.59 -17.81
CA GLU A 130 15.50 -5.73 -18.49
C GLU A 130 16.67 -6.33 -17.68
N TYR A 131 17.41 -5.48 -16.97
CA TYR A 131 18.59 -5.90 -16.20
C TYR A 131 18.29 -6.21 -14.74
N LEU A 132 17.20 -5.68 -14.18
CA LEU A 132 16.79 -6.00 -12.82
C LEU A 132 16.49 -7.50 -12.69
N ARG A 133 17.12 -8.12 -11.69
CA ARG A 133 16.87 -9.51 -11.28
C ARG A 133 16.23 -9.51 -9.90
N PRO A 134 14.88 -9.58 -9.77
CA PRO A 134 14.20 -9.42 -8.49
C PRO A 134 14.75 -10.30 -7.37
N SER A 135 15.12 -11.54 -7.66
CA SER A 135 15.80 -12.44 -6.72
C SER A 135 16.96 -11.81 -5.94
N ASN A 136 17.70 -10.86 -6.53
CA ASN A 136 18.80 -10.13 -5.88
C ASN A 136 18.33 -9.05 -4.88
N PHE A 137 17.10 -8.58 -5.02
CA PHE A 137 16.53 -7.46 -4.25
C PHE A 137 15.64 -7.95 -3.10
N LEU A 138 14.92 -9.06 -3.29
CA LEU A 138 13.82 -9.44 -2.40
C LEU A 138 14.22 -9.65 -0.94
N VAL A 139 15.47 -10.04 -0.67
CA VAL A 139 15.99 -10.17 0.72
C VAL A 139 15.93 -8.84 1.48
N PHE A 140 16.14 -7.71 0.79
CA PHE A 140 16.10 -6.37 1.36
C PHE A 140 14.66 -5.83 1.48
N LEU A 141 13.73 -6.36 0.69
CA LEU A 141 12.35 -5.88 0.59
C LEU A 141 11.38 -6.68 1.48
N THR A 142 11.87 -7.68 2.24
CA THR A 142 11.07 -8.50 3.17
C THR A 142 10.32 -7.71 4.25
N THR A 143 10.76 -6.48 4.53
CA THR A 143 10.13 -5.59 5.52
C THR A 143 8.97 -4.77 4.95
N ILE A 144 8.82 -4.73 3.62
CA ILE A 144 7.86 -3.88 2.90
C ILE A 144 6.98 -4.65 1.91
N ILE A 145 7.39 -5.85 1.52
CA ILE A 145 6.64 -6.74 0.62
C ILE A 145 6.39 -8.05 1.35
N SER A 146 5.17 -8.58 1.22
CA SER A 146 4.75 -9.83 1.89
C SER A 146 5.52 -11.04 1.37
N LYS A 147 5.57 -12.12 2.16
CA LYS A 147 6.19 -13.38 1.73
C LYS A 147 5.49 -13.96 0.50
N ALA A 148 4.16 -13.93 0.44
CA ALA A 148 3.42 -14.39 -0.74
C ALA A 148 3.74 -13.56 -1.99
N ASP A 149 3.88 -12.23 -1.87
CA ASP A 149 4.30 -11.38 -2.99
C ASP A 149 5.74 -11.71 -3.43
N ILE A 150 6.66 -11.95 -2.49
CA ILE A 150 8.03 -12.42 -2.78
C ILE A 150 7.99 -13.74 -3.55
N ASP A 151 7.26 -14.74 -3.05
CA ASP A 151 7.13 -16.05 -3.71
C ASP A 151 6.49 -15.89 -5.11
N SER A 152 5.52 -14.99 -5.24
CA SER A 152 4.85 -14.66 -6.50
C SER A 152 5.76 -13.94 -7.50
N ILE A 153 6.70 -13.11 -7.04
CA ILE A 153 7.73 -12.48 -7.88
C ILE A 153 8.76 -13.52 -8.32
N LEU A 154 9.25 -14.37 -7.41
CA LEU A 154 10.21 -15.43 -7.73
C LEU A 154 9.63 -16.45 -8.72
N ALA A 155 8.36 -16.83 -8.54
CA ALA A 155 7.66 -17.71 -9.48
C ALA A 155 7.54 -17.07 -10.87
N GLN A 156 7.24 -15.77 -10.94
CA GLN A 156 7.18 -15.04 -12.20
C GLN A 156 8.55 -14.90 -12.86
N GLU A 157 9.61 -14.68 -12.09
CA GLU A 157 10.98 -14.62 -12.61
C GLU A 157 11.38 -15.97 -13.24
N LYS A 158 11.00 -17.07 -12.59
CA LYS A 158 11.26 -18.43 -13.08
C LYS A 158 10.46 -18.78 -14.34
N ASN A 159 9.19 -18.37 -14.41
CA ASN A 159 8.26 -18.81 -15.46
C ASN A 159 8.23 -17.89 -16.68
N GLU A 160 8.36 -16.58 -16.47
CA GLU A 160 8.18 -15.53 -17.47
C GLU A 160 9.45 -14.69 -17.70
N GLY A 161 10.48 -14.93 -16.89
CA GLY A 161 11.73 -14.19 -16.95
C GLY A 161 11.75 -12.96 -16.06
N ALA A 162 12.98 -12.49 -15.83
CA ALA A 162 13.26 -11.41 -14.92
C ALA A 162 12.61 -10.06 -15.27
N PRO A 163 12.47 -9.64 -16.54
CA PRO A 163 11.82 -8.36 -16.84
C PRO A 163 10.36 -8.33 -16.39
N SER A 164 9.61 -9.42 -16.60
CA SER A 164 8.21 -9.54 -16.15
C SER A 164 8.12 -9.44 -14.63
N ALA A 165 9.00 -10.15 -13.92
CA ALA A 165 9.06 -10.12 -12.46
C ALA A 165 9.54 -8.78 -11.88
N ALA A 166 10.49 -8.11 -12.54
CA ALA A 166 10.99 -6.79 -12.17
C ALA A 166 9.87 -5.75 -12.28
N PHE A 167 9.09 -5.79 -13.37
CA PHE A 167 7.92 -4.94 -13.51
C PHE A 167 6.92 -5.12 -12.35
N LYS A 168 6.62 -6.37 -11.99
CA LYS A 168 5.74 -6.66 -10.85
C LYS A 168 6.31 -6.19 -9.51
N MET A 169 7.60 -6.41 -9.27
CA MET A 169 8.28 -5.92 -8.06
C MET A 169 8.17 -4.40 -7.96
N LEU A 170 8.45 -3.67 -9.05
CA LEU A 170 8.37 -2.22 -9.08
C LEU A 170 6.93 -1.72 -8.86
N LEU A 171 5.92 -2.37 -9.46
CA LEU A 171 4.51 -2.06 -9.19
C LEU A 171 4.13 -2.27 -7.72
N LEU A 172 4.69 -3.28 -7.05
CA LEU A 172 4.44 -3.50 -5.63
C LEU A 172 5.11 -2.42 -4.78
N LEU A 173 6.37 -2.08 -5.06
CA LEU A 173 7.08 -0.98 -4.40
C LEU A 173 6.36 0.36 -4.59
N GLN A 174 5.82 0.59 -5.79
CA GLN A 174 5.00 1.75 -6.08
C GLN A 174 3.78 1.84 -5.13
N ARG A 175 3.17 0.71 -4.76
CA ARG A 175 1.98 0.66 -3.92
C ARG A 175 2.29 0.80 -2.42
N THR A 176 3.52 0.56 -1.97
CA THR A 176 3.92 0.61 -0.54
C THR A 176 4.23 2.02 -0.04
N GLY A 177 4.01 3.06 -0.85
CA GLY A 177 4.03 4.46 -0.39
C GLY A 177 5.44 5.03 -0.28
N SER A 178 5.86 5.51 0.90
CA SER A 178 7.19 6.11 1.13
C SER A 178 8.20 5.13 1.73
N ASN A 179 7.77 3.95 2.19
CA ASN A 179 8.60 3.04 2.98
C ASN A 179 9.55 2.18 2.14
N TRP A 180 9.38 2.13 0.81
CA TRP A 180 10.19 1.31 -0.07
C TRP A 180 11.58 1.89 -0.35
N GLN A 181 11.75 3.19 -0.18
CA GLN A 181 12.87 3.91 -0.76
C GLN A 181 14.22 3.50 -0.16
N ALA A 182 14.37 3.56 1.17
CA ALA A 182 15.63 3.20 1.82
C ALA A 182 15.99 1.71 1.60
N PRO A 183 15.07 0.73 1.76
CA PRO A 183 15.36 -0.67 1.43
C PRO A 183 15.74 -0.89 -0.04
N PHE A 184 15.05 -0.22 -0.97
CA PHE A 184 15.29 -0.38 -2.41
C PHE A 184 16.60 0.26 -2.86
N VAL A 185 16.93 1.45 -2.36
CA VAL A 185 18.23 2.10 -2.59
C VAL A 185 19.37 1.21 -2.10
N ARG A 186 19.26 0.69 -0.88
CA ARG A 186 20.25 -0.25 -0.34
C ARG A 186 20.41 -1.49 -1.22
N ALA A 187 19.31 -2.08 -1.67
CA ALA A 187 19.32 -3.22 -2.56
C ALA A 187 20.01 -2.92 -3.91
N CYS A 188 19.83 -1.70 -4.44
CA CYS A 188 20.52 -1.26 -5.65
C CYS A 188 22.04 -1.14 -5.42
N GLU A 189 22.47 -0.59 -4.29
CA GLU A 189 23.90 -0.43 -3.97
C GLU A 189 24.61 -1.77 -3.77
N GLU A 190 23.99 -2.69 -3.02
CA GLU A 190 24.56 -4.02 -2.72
C GLU A 190 24.63 -4.93 -3.94
N ASN A 191 23.85 -4.65 -4.98
CA ASN A 191 23.84 -5.42 -6.22
C ASN A 191 24.43 -4.64 -7.42
N GLU A 192 25.26 -3.64 -7.15
CA GLU A 192 26.03 -2.88 -8.15
C GLU A 192 25.17 -2.07 -9.15
N TYR A 193 23.88 -1.86 -8.89
CA TYR A 193 23.00 -0.95 -9.65
C TYR A 193 23.23 0.52 -9.23
N THR A 194 24.49 0.94 -9.32
CA THR A 194 24.99 2.21 -8.76
C THR A 194 24.29 3.43 -9.36
N GLU A 195 24.02 3.42 -10.67
CA GLU A 195 23.35 4.53 -11.35
C GLU A 195 21.87 4.64 -10.97
N LEU A 196 21.19 3.51 -10.77
CA LEU A 196 19.82 3.48 -10.24
C LEU A 196 19.80 3.98 -8.79
N ALA A 197 20.72 3.53 -7.95
CA ALA A 197 20.83 4.00 -6.57
C ALA A 197 21.07 5.52 -6.51
N LYS A 198 21.96 6.06 -7.36
CA LYS A 198 22.21 7.50 -7.47
C LYS A 198 20.96 8.26 -7.94
N ALA A 199 20.27 7.79 -8.97
CA ALA A 199 19.04 8.41 -9.45
C ALA A 199 17.99 8.45 -8.34
N LEU A 200 17.78 7.34 -7.62
CA LEU A 200 16.87 7.25 -6.49
C LEU A 200 17.25 8.20 -5.33
N LYS A 201 18.55 8.40 -5.08
CA LYS A 201 19.05 9.34 -4.05
C LYS A 201 18.95 10.81 -4.47
N LEU A 202 19.28 11.14 -5.71
CA LEU A 202 19.25 12.51 -6.25
C LEU A 202 17.83 13.04 -6.44
N SER A 203 16.89 12.14 -6.61
CA SER A 203 15.49 12.50 -6.68
C SER A 203 15.00 13.07 -5.33
N LEU A 204 15.60 12.71 -4.20
CA LEU A 204 15.10 13.12 -2.88
C LEU A 204 15.18 14.63 -2.63
N PRO A 205 14.12 15.25 -2.06
CA PRO A 205 14.33 16.42 -1.22
C PRO A 205 15.13 15.98 0.03
N PRO A 206 16.13 16.76 0.48
CA PRO A 206 16.96 16.39 1.62
C PRO A 206 16.11 16.16 2.87
N GLU A 207 16.40 15.10 3.62
CA GLU A 207 15.78 14.81 4.92
C GLU A 207 15.86 16.07 5.80
N GLY A 208 14.72 16.73 6.02
CA GLY A 208 14.63 17.96 6.80
C GLY A 208 13.86 19.12 6.15
N SER A 209 13.49 19.07 4.86
CA SER A 209 12.65 20.10 4.26
C SER A 209 11.16 19.91 4.59
N SER A 210 10.81 20.02 5.88
CA SER A 210 9.48 20.49 6.28
C SER A 210 9.44 22.00 6.03
N GLY A 211 9.29 22.41 4.77
CA GLY A 211 9.45 23.81 4.43
C GLY A 211 9.05 24.13 3.01
N LYS A 212 7.79 24.57 2.88
CA LYS A 212 7.25 25.43 1.82
C LYS A 212 7.87 25.26 0.43
N LEU A 213 7.11 24.61 -0.45
CA LEU A 213 7.23 24.85 -1.88
C LEU A 213 6.96 26.35 -2.18
N PRO A 214 7.69 26.97 -3.13
CA PRO A 214 7.38 28.30 -3.63
C PRO A 214 5.98 28.38 -4.28
#